data_AF-A0A7T5R3E3-F1
#
_entry.id   AF-A0A7T5R3E3-F1
#
_cell.length_a   1.000
_cell.length_b   1.000
_cell.length_c   1.000
_cell.angle_alpha   90.00
_cell.angle_beta   90.00
_cell.angle_gamma   90.00
#
_symmetry.space_group_name_H-M   'P 1'
#
loop_
_entity.id
_entity.type
_entity.pdbx_description
1 polymer ?
#
loop_
_entity_poly.entity_id
_entity_poly.type
_entity_poly.pdbx_seq_one_letter_code
_entity_poly.pdbx_strand_id
1 'polypeptide(L)'
;MLERKAKIALIDSEGMPVYGNLNHGGALMDSAYLPFIERALMNNSRVKIKILIAALAFMLWSTPSSRALAQETQPGDACTGANRFLHAGGPENPGAGLLLVCDGSVWRRVTEWDTSGNLGVKQAAPKAPLHVGGEAIVGSTGLVCNADREGGLRWSSANGTIEMCDGASWQKIAVNTCDNAPAFPVFTDQDELAGSTLVTSNIVEITGMDAGCSATVGVSGTGGNPQYRVCSDAACSSEIQTWTASNTAQTMQGNYIQLRATSSASSGTTFTITASIGPVSSDWAITTGISGCSPVGTICSDGSVYAGLSPDGNVPMYIARCDLGQTWDGAACTGTASSLPWNAGDTGWVDTPLVNCASAAGCDASGETNTATLVATDASTNAGTQDHVAARECDNLNVHGKTDWYLPSARELDLIYDNLVDATPANNAPDPLITGFETSGGQYWSSSEYDISPAWRQRFSDGSQTNSNKYYLYRVRCARR
;
A
#
# COMPACT_ATOMS: atom_id res chain seq x y z
N MET A 1 -11.77 -63.14 21.54
CA MET A 1 -10.96 -63.94 20.59
C MET A 1 -9.84 -63.05 20.10
N LEU A 2 -8.56 -63.42 20.04
CA LEU A 2 -7.77 -64.46 20.74
C LEU A 2 -6.39 -63.78 20.98
N GLU A 3 -5.89 -63.73 22.21
CA GLU A 3 -4.69 -64.49 22.66
C GLU A 3 -3.42 -64.30 21.80
N ARG A 4 -2.27 -63.92 22.37
CA ARG A 4 -1.66 -64.51 23.59
C ARG A 4 -1.15 -63.49 24.62
N LYS A 5 -1.08 -63.97 25.87
CA LYS A 5 -0.54 -63.25 27.04
C LYS A 5 0.93 -63.56 27.24
N ALA A 6 1.70 -62.60 27.74
CA ALA A 6 2.89 -62.85 28.54
C ALA A 6 2.84 -61.93 29.77
N LYS A 7 2.79 -62.52 30.96
CA LYS A 7 2.86 -61.79 32.25
C LYS A 7 4.31 -61.80 32.71
N ILE A 8 4.84 -60.65 33.11
CA ILE A 8 6.00 -60.58 34.01
C ILE A 8 5.45 -60.22 35.39
N ALA A 9 5.72 -61.08 36.37
CA ALA A 9 5.40 -60.84 37.77
C ALA A 9 6.67 -60.40 38.48
N LEU A 10 6.58 -59.31 39.25
CA LEU A 10 7.56 -58.97 40.27
C LEU A 10 7.01 -59.42 41.62
N ILE A 11 7.85 -60.08 42.41
CA ILE A 11 7.54 -60.68 43.71
C ILE A 11 8.38 -59.92 44.74
N ASP A 12 7.77 -59.51 45.86
CA ASP A 12 8.49 -58.97 47.01
C ASP A 12 8.76 -60.07 48.07
N SER A 13 9.58 -59.74 49.06
CA SER A 13 10.37 -60.71 49.82
C SER A 13 9.63 -61.56 50.85
N GLU A 14 8.30 -61.49 50.95
CA GLU A 14 7.51 -62.28 51.93
C GLU A 14 6.35 -63.11 51.35
N GLY A 15 6.19 -63.15 50.02
CA GLY A 15 5.60 -64.32 49.34
C GLY A 15 4.10 -64.63 49.56
N MET A 16 3.23 -63.62 49.72
CA MET A 16 1.77 -63.80 49.80
C MET A 16 1.01 -62.85 48.85
N PRO A 17 0.10 -63.34 47.98
CA PRO A 17 -0.63 -62.49 47.04
C PRO A 17 -1.94 -61.93 47.63
N VAL A 18 -2.17 -60.62 47.51
CA VAL A 18 -3.43 -59.97 47.90
C VAL A 18 -4.17 -59.39 46.70
N TYR A 19 -5.29 -60.02 46.35
CA TYR A 19 -6.37 -59.42 45.56
C TYR A 19 -7.43 -58.89 46.52
N GLY A 20 -7.97 -57.70 46.29
CA GLY A 20 -9.10 -57.18 47.07
C GLY A 20 -9.54 -55.79 46.62
N ASN A 21 -10.73 -55.69 46.05
CA ASN A 21 -11.35 -54.43 45.61
C ASN A 21 -12.70 -54.25 46.34
N LEU A 22 -13.26 -53.03 46.35
CA LEU A 22 -14.54 -52.63 46.98
C LEU A 22 -14.49 -52.49 48.53
N ASN A 23 -15.00 -51.42 49.15
CA ASN A 23 -16.36 -50.89 48.96
C ASN A 23 -16.52 -49.39 49.31
N HIS A 24 -17.56 -48.77 48.74
CA HIS A 24 -18.16 -47.52 49.21
C HIS A 24 -19.02 -47.76 50.46
N GLY A 25 -19.28 -46.68 51.21
CA GLY A 25 -20.02 -46.75 52.48
C GLY A 25 -21.52 -47.02 52.34
N GLY A 26 -22.08 -47.64 53.38
CA GLY A 26 -23.52 -47.76 53.63
C GLY A 26 -23.76 -47.61 55.14
N ALA A 27 -24.79 -46.84 55.51
CA ALA A 27 -25.15 -46.59 56.90
C ALA A 27 -26.00 -47.74 57.50
N LEU A 28 -26.07 -47.82 58.84
CA LEU A 28 -27.29 -47.92 59.67
C LEU A 28 -26.93 -48.27 61.14
N MET A 29 -27.67 -47.65 62.09
CA MET A 29 -28.28 -48.14 63.36
C MET A 29 -27.61 -49.32 64.17
N ASP A 30 -27.65 -49.41 65.51
CA ASP A 30 -28.43 -48.70 66.55
C ASP A 30 -27.78 -48.83 67.96
N SER A 31 -28.35 -48.08 68.92
CA SER A 31 -28.44 -48.29 70.38
C SER A 31 -27.94 -49.61 71.01
N ALA A 32 -27.13 -49.49 72.06
CA ALA A 32 -27.51 -49.89 73.44
C ALA A 32 -26.37 -49.60 74.46
N TYR A 33 -26.67 -49.04 75.64
CA TYR A 33 -26.09 -49.44 76.94
C TYR A 33 -26.68 -48.64 78.13
N LEU A 34 -27.49 -49.31 78.95
CA LEU A 34 -27.79 -49.02 80.36
C LEU A 34 -28.46 -50.29 80.94
N PRO A 35 -28.03 -50.79 82.10
CA PRO A 35 -28.53 -50.30 83.40
C PRO A 35 -27.42 -50.27 84.49
N PHE A 36 -27.57 -50.28 85.83
CA PHE A 36 -28.70 -50.41 86.78
C PHE A 36 -28.30 -49.84 88.19
N ILE A 37 -29.28 -49.37 88.98
CA ILE A 37 -29.57 -49.71 90.42
C ILE A 37 -28.42 -49.90 91.46
N GLU A 38 -28.47 -49.41 92.72
CA GLU A 38 -29.40 -48.53 93.49
C GLU A 38 -28.79 -48.10 94.85
N ARG A 39 -29.37 -47.05 95.48
CA ARG A 39 -29.58 -46.80 96.95
C ARG A 39 -28.40 -46.89 97.95
N ALA A 40 -28.37 -46.14 99.07
CA ALA A 40 -29.12 -44.96 99.53
C ALA A 40 -28.45 -44.36 100.79
N LEU A 41 -29.03 -43.24 101.27
CA LEU A 41 -28.94 -42.63 102.60
C LEU A 41 -27.85 -41.56 102.86
N MET A 42 -28.38 -40.45 103.37
CA MET A 42 -27.70 -39.22 103.79
C MET A 42 -27.02 -39.40 105.15
N ASN A 43 -25.85 -38.79 105.36
CA ASN A 43 -25.71 -37.70 106.34
C ASN A 43 -24.31 -37.04 106.32
N ASN A 44 -24.26 -35.73 106.60
CA ASN A 44 -23.11 -34.91 107.04
C ASN A 44 -21.75 -34.98 106.27
N SER A 45 -20.98 -33.90 106.12
CA SER A 45 -21.24 -32.46 106.27
C SER A 45 -20.06 -31.66 105.69
N ARG A 46 -20.32 -30.80 104.69
CA ARG A 46 -19.62 -29.52 104.42
C ARG A 46 -18.06 -29.45 104.53
N VAL A 47 -17.28 -30.33 103.88
CA VAL A 47 -15.82 -30.05 103.66
C VAL A 47 -15.31 -30.37 102.24
N LYS A 48 -15.71 -31.50 101.62
CA LYS A 48 -15.02 -32.03 100.42
C LYS A 48 -15.38 -31.40 99.05
N ILE A 49 -16.27 -30.40 98.99
CA ILE A 49 -16.78 -29.85 97.72
C ILE A 49 -15.85 -28.80 97.06
N LYS A 50 -14.93 -28.17 97.82
CA LYS A 50 -14.06 -27.10 97.26
C LYS A 50 -12.82 -27.59 96.51
N ILE A 51 -12.48 -28.87 96.55
CA ILE A 51 -11.26 -29.41 95.89
C ILE A 51 -11.59 -30.08 94.53
N LEU A 52 -12.78 -30.67 94.37
CA LEU A 52 -13.13 -31.35 93.12
C LEU A 52 -13.42 -30.40 91.93
N ILE A 53 -13.94 -29.19 92.21
CA ILE A 53 -14.27 -28.21 91.17
C ILE A 53 -13.00 -27.58 90.55
N ALA A 54 -11.93 -27.44 91.33
CA ALA A 54 -10.63 -26.96 90.83
C ALA A 54 -9.94 -28.01 89.92
N ALA A 55 -10.12 -29.30 90.19
CA ALA A 55 -9.54 -30.37 89.39
C ALA A 55 -10.25 -30.57 88.04
N LEU A 56 -11.58 -30.42 87.97
CA LEU A 56 -12.32 -30.53 86.70
C LEU A 56 -12.13 -29.32 85.78
N ALA A 57 -11.94 -28.12 86.33
CA ALA A 57 -11.72 -26.90 85.54
C ALA A 57 -10.36 -26.86 84.81
N PHE A 58 -9.36 -27.62 85.28
CA PHE A 58 -8.01 -27.64 84.70
C PHE A 58 -7.79 -28.75 83.65
N MET A 59 -8.76 -29.65 83.42
CA MET A 59 -8.69 -30.73 82.43
C MET A 59 -9.51 -30.49 81.15
N LEU A 60 -10.08 -29.29 80.97
CA LEU A 60 -10.86 -28.91 79.78
C LEU A 60 -10.21 -27.82 78.91
N TRP A 61 -8.94 -27.50 79.16
CA TRP A 61 -8.11 -26.63 78.32
C TRP A 61 -6.93 -27.38 77.66
N SER A 62 -7.01 -28.71 77.55
CA SER A 62 -6.31 -29.41 76.49
C SER A 62 -7.03 -29.13 75.17
N THR A 63 -6.60 -28.07 74.47
CA THR A 63 -6.81 -28.02 73.03
C THR A 63 -6.36 -29.37 72.46
N PRO A 64 -7.11 -30.01 71.55
CA PRO A 64 -6.54 -31.11 70.81
C PRO A 64 -5.30 -30.55 70.14
N SER A 65 -4.13 -31.10 70.48
CA SER A 65 -2.94 -30.88 69.68
C SER A 65 -3.23 -31.51 68.33
N SER A 66 -3.81 -30.71 67.42
CA SER A 66 -3.78 -30.96 65.99
C SER A 66 -2.38 -31.45 65.71
N ARG A 67 -2.24 -32.66 65.17
CA ARG A 67 -0.92 -33.09 64.70
C ARG A 67 -0.49 -32.01 63.74
N ALA A 68 0.56 -31.26 64.10
CA ALA A 68 1.20 -30.38 63.18
C ALA A 68 1.74 -31.31 62.09
N LEU A 69 0.98 -31.42 60.98
CA LEU A 69 1.51 -31.93 59.74
C LEU A 69 2.76 -31.10 59.50
N ALA A 70 3.91 -31.77 59.40
CA ALA A 70 5.19 -31.08 59.30
C ALA A 70 5.12 -30.22 58.05
N GLN A 71 5.01 -28.89 58.25
CA GLN A 71 4.77 -27.94 57.16
C GLN A 71 5.82 -28.18 56.08
N GLU A 72 5.36 -28.49 54.86
CA GLU A 72 6.25 -28.71 53.75
C GLU A 72 7.13 -27.48 53.54
N THR A 73 8.45 -27.71 53.45
CA THR A 73 9.45 -26.65 53.35
C THR A 73 9.25 -25.83 52.09
N GLN A 74 9.10 -24.51 52.27
CA GLN A 74 8.86 -23.54 51.21
C GLN A 74 10.10 -22.70 50.88
N PRO A 75 10.17 -22.10 49.68
CA PRO A 75 11.11 -21.02 49.39
C PRO A 75 10.93 -19.87 50.40
N GLY A 76 12.00 -19.53 51.12
CA GLY A 76 12.02 -18.53 52.19
C GLY A 76 12.03 -19.11 53.61
N ASP A 77 11.71 -20.39 53.80
CA ASP A 77 11.78 -21.04 55.11
C ASP A 77 13.22 -21.12 55.63
N ALA A 78 13.38 -21.07 56.95
CA ALA A 78 14.70 -21.13 57.60
C ALA A 78 15.38 -22.50 57.38
N CYS A 79 16.71 -22.46 57.18
CA CYS A 79 17.52 -23.64 56.95
C CYS A 79 18.90 -23.50 57.60
N THR A 80 19.58 -24.63 57.84
CA THR A 80 20.95 -24.65 58.39
C THR A 80 21.87 -25.56 57.58
N GLY A 81 23.07 -25.04 57.29
CA GLY A 81 24.08 -25.67 56.44
C GLY A 81 23.84 -25.37 54.95
N ALA A 82 24.69 -24.54 54.36
CA ALA A 82 24.62 -24.18 52.95
C ALA A 82 24.81 -25.40 52.03
N ASN A 83 24.34 -25.29 50.79
CA ASN A 83 24.43 -26.32 49.73
C ASN A 83 23.72 -27.65 50.06
N ARG A 84 22.81 -27.65 51.03
CA ARG A 84 21.86 -28.76 51.22
C ARG A 84 20.73 -28.62 50.21
N PHE A 85 20.31 -29.74 49.63
CA PHE A 85 19.20 -29.80 48.68
C PHE A 85 18.00 -30.52 49.30
N LEU A 86 16.79 -30.11 48.92
CA LEU A 86 15.53 -30.72 49.33
C LEU A 86 14.54 -30.68 48.17
N HIS A 87 13.85 -31.79 47.94
CA HIS A 87 12.68 -31.84 47.07
C HIS A 87 11.43 -31.61 47.92
N ALA A 88 10.57 -30.71 47.46
CA ALA A 88 9.23 -30.45 48.01
C ALA A 88 8.20 -30.57 46.87
N GLY A 89 6.93 -30.73 47.21
CA GLY A 89 5.82 -30.94 46.28
C GLY A 89 4.83 -31.93 46.90
N GLY A 90 3.76 -31.41 47.50
CA GLY A 90 2.81 -32.18 48.27
C GLY A 90 1.45 -31.50 48.44
N PRO A 91 0.68 -31.87 49.48
CA PRO A 91 -0.64 -31.29 49.77
C PRO A 91 -0.64 -29.75 49.92
N GLU A 92 0.48 -29.19 50.39
CA GLU A 92 0.69 -27.76 50.62
C GLU A 92 1.05 -26.98 49.33
N ASN A 93 1.61 -27.66 48.32
CA ASN A 93 1.90 -27.14 46.97
C ASN A 93 1.16 -27.97 45.90
N PRO A 94 -0.18 -28.00 45.90
CA PRO A 94 -0.94 -28.87 45.02
C PRO A 94 -0.73 -28.45 43.55
N GLY A 95 -0.08 -29.34 42.80
CA GLY A 95 0.20 -29.15 41.38
C GLY A 95 1.59 -28.57 41.04
N ALA A 96 2.48 -28.41 42.03
CA ALA A 96 3.87 -27.99 41.81
C ALA A 96 4.86 -28.90 42.57
N GLY A 97 5.94 -29.30 41.89
CA GLY A 97 7.15 -29.88 42.50
C GLY A 97 8.27 -28.85 42.54
N LEU A 98 9.11 -28.88 43.57
CA LEU A 98 10.16 -27.90 43.85
C LEU A 98 11.50 -28.60 44.11
N LEU A 99 12.59 -28.02 43.59
CA LEU A 99 13.94 -28.27 44.10
C LEU A 99 14.42 -27.03 44.83
N LEU A 100 14.74 -27.18 46.11
CA LEU A 100 15.22 -26.12 46.97
C LEU A 100 16.70 -26.33 47.33
N VAL A 101 17.44 -25.23 47.49
CA VAL A 101 18.81 -25.22 48.04
C VAL A 101 18.88 -24.30 49.26
N CYS A 102 19.50 -24.75 50.34
CA CYS A 102 19.77 -23.92 51.51
C CYS A 102 20.95 -22.99 51.22
N ASP A 103 20.78 -21.67 51.36
CA ASP A 103 21.87 -20.69 51.23
C ASP A 103 22.73 -20.55 52.50
N GLY A 104 22.39 -21.30 53.55
CA GLY A 104 22.99 -21.22 54.89
C GLY A 104 22.08 -20.56 55.92
N SER A 105 21.03 -19.84 55.47
CA SER A 105 20.01 -19.22 56.34
C SER A 105 18.58 -19.55 55.91
N VAL A 106 18.28 -19.56 54.60
CA VAL A 106 16.93 -19.84 54.06
C VAL A 106 16.97 -20.74 52.82
N TRP A 107 15.88 -21.46 52.59
CA TRP A 107 15.65 -22.26 51.39
C TRP A 107 15.36 -21.36 50.17
N ARG A 108 16.10 -21.56 49.09
CA ARG A 108 15.93 -20.87 47.81
C ARG A 108 15.38 -21.83 46.76
N ARG A 109 14.38 -21.40 45.98
CA ARG A 109 13.91 -22.12 44.79
C ARG A 109 15.05 -22.20 43.77
N VAL A 110 15.44 -23.42 43.39
CA VAL A 110 16.32 -23.68 42.24
C VAL A 110 15.47 -23.92 41.01
N THR A 111 14.51 -24.85 41.10
CA THR A 111 13.54 -25.15 40.05
C THR A 111 12.14 -25.39 40.62
N GLU A 112 11.15 -25.25 39.76
CA GLU A 112 9.76 -25.63 39.97
C GLU A 112 9.25 -26.38 38.73
N TRP A 113 8.46 -27.44 38.91
CA TRP A 113 7.79 -28.18 37.84
C TRP A 113 6.29 -28.16 38.08
N ASP A 114 5.49 -27.86 37.05
CA ASP A 114 4.03 -27.92 37.15
C ASP A 114 3.44 -29.25 36.64
N THR A 115 2.14 -29.47 36.86
CA THR A 115 1.40 -30.64 36.36
C THR A 115 1.28 -30.71 34.84
N SER A 116 1.65 -29.65 34.10
CA SER A 116 1.71 -29.65 32.64
C SER A 116 3.10 -30.07 32.12
N GLY A 117 4.07 -30.29 33.01
CA GLY A 117 5.44 -30.68 32.68
C GLY A 117 6.36 -29.50 32.37
N ASN A 118 5.95 -28.26 32.64
CA ASN A 118 6.79 -27.07 32.43
C ASN A 118 7.84 -26.95 33.54
N LEU A 119 9.07 -26.59 33.18
CA LEU A 119 10.18 -26.32 34.12
C LEU A 119 10.40 -24.81 34.31
N GLY A 120 10.15 -24.31 35.51
CA GLY A 120 10.63 -23.01 35.98
C GLY A 120 12.03 -23.11 36.58
N VAL A 121 12.96 -22.24 36.17
CA VAL A 121 14.29 -22.10 36.81
C VAL A 121 14.29 -20.78 37.59
N LYS A 122 14.43 -20.86 38.92
CA LYS A 122 14.17 -19.76 39.88
C LYS A 122 12.78 -19.10 39.77
N GLN A 123 11.88 -19.67 38.98
CA GLN A 123 10.61 -19.08 38.58
C GLN A 123 9.44 -19.89 39.14
N ALA A 124 8.46 -19.20 39.74
CA ALA A 124 7.19 -19.80 40.14
C ALA A 124 6.18 -19.82 38.99
N ALA A 125 5.27 -20.79 38.99
CA ALA A 125 4.17 -20.95 38.05
C ALA A 125 4.61 -20.74 36.58
N PRO A 126 5.52 -21.59 36.06
CA PRO A 126 6.07 -21.45 34.70
C PRO A 126 4.96 -21.32 33.64
N LYS A 127 5.24 -20.56 32.58
CA LYS A 127 4.27 -20.21 31.51
C LYS A 127 4.66 -20.75 30.13
N ALA A 128 5.75 -21.50 30.09
CA ALA A 128 6.31 -22.16 28.92
C ALA A 128 7.08 -23.41 29.38
N PRO A 129 7.35 -24.39 28.50
CA PRO A 129 8.06 -25.63 28.85
C PRO A 129 9.40 -25.43 29.57
N LEU A 130 10.08 -24.31 29.29
CA LEU A 130 11.19 -23.78 30.08
C LEU A 130 10.94 -22.29 30.35
N HIS A 131 10.90 -21.87 31.61
CA HIS A 131 10.75 -20.47 32.01
C HIS A 131 11.83 -20.08 33.03
N VAL A 132 12.81 -19.29 32.62
CA VAL A 132 13.90 -18.81 33.49
C VAL A 132 13.52 -17.47 34.10
N GLY A 133 13.46 -17.40 35.44
CA GLY A 133 13.18 -16.17 36.20
C GLY A 133 14.45 -15.34 36.40
N GLY A 134 15.05 -14.88 35.31
CA GLY A 134 16.35 -14.19 35.28
C GLY A 134 17.12 -14.49 34.00
N GLU A 135 18.44 -14.27 34.03
CA GLU A 135 19.33 -14.47 32.89
C GLU A 135 19.65 -15.95 32.62
N ALA A 136 19.80 -16.30 31.34
CA ALA A 136 20.35 -17.58 30.90
C ALA A 136 21.65 -17.34 30.13
N ILE A 137 22.77 -17.83 30.65
CA ILE A 137 24.07 -17.81 29.95
C ILE A 137 24.19 -19.12 29.18
N VAL A 138 24.05 -19.05 27.85
CA VAL A 138 24.17 -20.20 26.94
C VAL A 138 25.62 -20.29 26.45
N GLY A 139 26.24 -21.46 26.52
CA GLY A 139 27.61 -21.69 26.03
C GLY A 139 27.68 -22.22 24.60
N SER A 140 28.84 -22.75 24.22
CA SER A 140 29.02 -23.59 23.03
C SER A 140 29.94 -24.77 23.34
N THR A 141 29.55 -25.97 22.91
CA THR A 141 30.33 -27.22 23.10
C THR A 141 31.15 -27.64 21.88
N GLY A 142 31.15 -26.83 20.81
CA GLY A 142 31.81 -27.16 19.54
C GLY A 142 31.04 -28.12 18.63
N LEU A 143 29.80 -28.49 18.99
CA LEU A 143 28.97 -29.38 18.17
C LEU A 143 28.59 -28.76 16.81
N VAL A 144 28.57 -29.62 15.79
CA VAL A 144 28.08 -29.31 14.44
C VAL A 144 26.55 -29.14 14.49
N CYS A 145 26.00 -28.21 13.70
CA CYS A 145 24.56 -28.11 13.49
C CYS A 145 24.13 -29.18 12.49
N ASN A 146 23.12 -29.96 12.86
CA ASN A 146 22.52 -31.01 12.05
C ASN A 146 21.03 -31.14 12.42
N ALA A 147 20.29 -32.01 11.73
CA ALA A 147 18.86 -32.23 11.97
C ALA A 147 18.54 -32.60 13.45
N ASP A 148 19.43 -33.31 14.15
CA ASP A 148 19.26 -33.64 15.57
C ASP A 148 19.40 -32.43 16.52
N ARG A 149 19.80 -31.27 16.00
CA ARG A 149 20.09 -30.04 16.77
C ARG A 149 19.37 -28.80 16.24
N GLU A 150 18.51 -28.95 15.24
CA GLU A 150 17.68 -27.87 14.69
C GLU A 150 16.90 -27.14 15.81
N GLY A 151 16.81 -25.82 15.71
CA GLY A 151 16.25 -24.95 16.75
C GLY A 151 17.13 -24.76 18.00
N GLY A 152 18.26 -25.49 18.11
CA GLY A 152 19.20 -25.33 19.22
C GLY A 152 19.87 -23.95 19.22
N LEU A 153 20.09 -23.39 20.42
CA LEU A 153 20.73 -22.09 20.65
C LEU A 153 22.16 -22.25 21.17
N ARG A 154 23.09 -21.39 20.75
CA ARG A 154 24.46 -21.31 21.31
C ARG A 154 24.99 -19.88 21.35
N TRP A 155 25.94 -19.60 22.24
CA TRP A 155 26.78 -18.41 22.14
C TRP A 155 27.99 -18.66 21.23
N SER A 156 28.25 -17.75 20.29
CA SER A 156 29.39 -17.83 19.38
C SER A 156 30.42 -16.79 19.75
N SER A 157 31.51 -17.20 20.40
CA SER A 157 32.61 -16.29 20.77
C SER A 157 33.33 -15.69 19.55
N ALA A 158 33.32 -16.38 18.41
CA ALA A 158 33.89 -15.89 17.16
C ALA A 158 33.05 -14.79 16.50
N ASN A 159 31.71 -14.87 16.64
CA ASN A 159 30.78 -13.90 16.05
C ASN A 159 30.23 -12.88 17.07
N GLY A 160 30.53 -13.02 18.36
CA GLY A 160 30.08 -12.13 19.44
C GLY A 160 28.55 -12.10 19.63
N THR A 161 27.84 -13.16 19.24
CA THR A 161 26.37 -13.19 19.25
C THR A 161 25.81 -14.58 19.55
N ILE A 162 24.50 -14.66 19.77
CA ILE A 162 23.73 -15.90 19.84
C ILE A 162 23.41 -16.42 18.43
N GLU A 163 23.52 -17.73 18.24
CA GLU A 163 23.26 -18.43 16.99
C GLU A 163 22.20 -19.53 17.20
N MET A 164 21.39 -19.77 16.17
CA MET A 164 20.43 -20.87 16.08
C MET A 164 20.89 -21.90 15.05
N CYS A 165 20.72 -23.19 15.32
CA CYS A 165 20.93 -24.23 14.34
C CYS A 165 19.69 -24.37 13.42
N ASP A 166 19.89 -24.34 12.10
CA ASP A 166 18.82 -24.48 11.08
C ASP A 166 18.64 -25.92 10.55
N GLY A 167 19.28 -26.90 11.20
CA GLY A 167 19.32 -28.30 10.77
C GLY A 167 20.53 -28.66 9.88
N ALA A 168 21.33 -27.69 9.42
CA ALA A 168 22.56 -27.92 8.65
C ALA A 168 23.73 -26.96 8.98
N SER A 169 23.45 -25.78 9.53
CA SER A 169 24.42 -24.73 9.83
C SER A 169 23.96 -23.83 11.00
N TRP A 170 24.94 -23.23 11.66
CA TRP A 170 24.68 -22.29 12.75
C TRP A 170 24.48 -20.88 12.19
N GLN A 171 23.23 -20.40 12.23
CA GLN A 171 22.82 -19.09 11.74
C GLN A 171 22.87 -18.06 12.86
N LYS A 172 23.30 -16.83 12.54
CA LYS A 172 23.28 -15.72 13.49
C LYS A 172 21.84 -15.30 13.76
N ILE A 173 21.43 -15.23 15.03
CA ILE A 173 20.22 -14.50 15.39
C ILE A 173 20.64 -13.04 15.53
N ALA A 174 20.51 -12.28 14.44
CA ALA A 174 20.75 -10.86 14.41
C ALA A 174 19.46 -10.14 13.96
N VAL A 175 19.21 -8.97 14.52
CA VAL A 175 18.38 -7.98 13.82
C VAL A 175 19.07 -7.71 12.48
N ASN A 176 18.32 -7.67 11.39
CA ASN A 176 18.88 -7.38 10.07
C ASN A 176 19.58 -6.00 10.17
N THR A 177 20.91 -5.95 10.11
CA THR A 177 21.70 -4.84 10.69
C THR A 177 21.71 -3.57 9.84
N CYS A 178 20.74 -3.45 8.93
CA CYS A 178 20.73 -2.41 7.91
C CYS A 178 19.33 -2.29 7.28
N ASP A 179 18.57 -1.28 7.68
CA ASP A 179 17.46 -0.80 6.86
C ASP A 179 18.02 -0.01 5.66
N ASN A 180 17.82 -0.57 4.47
CA ASN A 180 18.23 0.02 3.20
C ASN A 180 17.05 0.53 2.36
N ALA A 181 15.86 0.67 2.96
CA ALA A 181 14.65 1.20 2.35
C ALA A 181 14.42 2.66 2.80
N PRO A 182 14.83 3.67 2.02
CA PRO A 182 14.56 5.07 2.38
C PRO A 182 13.07 5.41 2.42
N ALA A 183 12.73 6.42 3.21
CA ALA A 183 11.53 7.21 3.01
C ALA A 183 11.66 7.91 1.65
N PHE A 184 10.93 7.42 0.64
CA PHE A 184 11.27 7.71 -0.74
C PHE A 184 10.96 9.17 -1.13
N PRO A 185 11.88 9.87 -1.81
CA PRO A 185 11.64 11.25 -2.24
C PRO A 185 10.59 11.37 -3.35
N VAL A 186 9.97 12.54 -3.41
CA VAL A 186 9.09 12.95 -4.51
C VAL A 186 9.89 13.88 -5.44
N PHE A 187 10.02 13.47 -6.70
CA PHE A 187 10.51 14.36 -7.76
C PHE A 187 9.36 15.24 -8.25
N THR A 188 9.66 16.45 -8.69
CA THR A 188 8.68 17.36 -9.29
C THR A 188 8.68 17.17 -10.80
N ASP A 189 7.54 16.77 -11.33
CA ASP A 189 7.32 16.60 -12.76
C ASP A 189 7.54 17.93 -13.52
N GLN A 190 7.96 17.81 -14.78
CA GLN A 190 8.27 18.96 -15.64
C GLN A 190 7.56 18.83 -16.98
N ASP A 191 6.61 19.73 -17.22
CA ASP A 191 5.89 19.82 -18.49
C ASP A 191 6.45 20.93 -19.39
N GLU A 192 5.87 21.03 -20.60
CA GLU A 192 6.17 22.08 -21.59
C GLU A 192 7.64 22.16 -22.07
N LEU A 193 8.41 21.09 -21.90
CA LEU A 193 9.84 21.06 -22.23
C LEU A 193 10.09 21.17 -23.74
N ALA A 194 11.07 21.99 -24.13
CA ALA A 194 11.53 22.02 -25.53
C ALA A 194 11.96 20.61 -25.99
N GLY A 195 11.69 20.27 -27.26
CA GLY A 195 12.01 18.94 -27.81
C GLY A 195 13.51 18.63 -27.81
N SER A 196 13.87 17.37 -27.65
CA SER A 196 15.26 16.85 -27.62
C SER A 196 16.20 17.59 -26.65
N THR A 197 15.66 18.11 -25.54
CA THR A 197 16.39 18.95 -24.58
C THR A 197 16.73 18.18 -23.32
N LEU A 198 18.00 18.23 -22.90
CA LEU A 198 18.46 17.64 -21.64
C LEU A 198 17.98 18.49 -20.45
N VAL A 199 17.22 17.88 -19.56
CA VAL A 199 16.67 18.52 -18.35
C VAL A 199 17.07 17.78 -17.09
N THR A 200 16.97 18.45 -15.93
CA THR A 200 17.31 17.90 -14.62
C THR A 200 16.14 18.06 -13.64
N SER A 201 15.91 17.06 -12.79
CA SER A 201 14.91 17.11 -11.73
C SER A 201 15.26 18.15 -10.64
N ASN A 202 14.35 18.37 -9.70
CA ASN A 202 14.73 18.89 -8.38
C ASN A 202 15.74 17.96 -7.70
N ILE A 203 16.57 18.53 -6.81
CA ILE A 203 17.48 17.78 -5.94
C ILE A 203 16.68 17.37 -4.70
N VAL A 204 16.80 16.11 -4.27
CA VAL A 204 16.04 15.55 -3.13
C VAL A 204 16.97 14.87 -2.13
N GLU A 205 16.72 15.07 -0.83
CA GLU A 205 17.45 14.43 0.26
C GLU A 205 16.92 13.00 0.49
N ILE A 206 17.82 12.05 0.73
CA ILE A 206 17.46 10.67 1.08
C ILE A 206 17.54 10.48 2.60
N THR A 207 16.41 10.09 3.19
CA THR A 207 16.28 9.86 4.63
C THR A 207 15.53 8.54 4.92
N GLY A 208 15.46 8.13 6.19
CA GLY A 208 14.74 6.94 6.64
C GLY A 208 15.51 5.63 6.55
N MET A 209 16.76 5.63 6.09
CA MET A 209 17.66 4.48 6.14
C MET A 209 18.54 4.52 7.40
N ASP A 210 19.10 3.37 7.78
CA ASP A 210 20.12 3.33 8.83
C ASP A 210 21.43 4.01 8.39
N ALA A 211 22.07 4.75 9.30
CA ALA A 211 23.31 5.45 9.00
C ALA A 211 24.46 4.47 8.71
N GLY A 212 25.12 4.63 7.55
CA GLY A 212 26.17 3.73 7.06
C GLY A 212 25.66 2.57 6.20
N CYS A 213 24.35 2.41 6.01
CA CYS A 213 23.80 1.45 5.07
C CYS A 213 24.06 1.82 3.62
N SER A 214 24.60 0.85 2.87
CA SER A 214 24.69 0.95 1.42
C SER A 214 23.43 0.38 0.76
N ALA A 215 22.85 1.15 -0.15
CA ALA A 215 21.78 0.71 -1.05
C ALA A 215 22.28 0.76 -2.50
N THR A 216 21.78 -0.15 -3.34
CA THR A 216 21.97 -0.03 -4.79
C THR A 216 21.10 1.09 -5.31
N VAL A 217 21.72 2.14 -5.84
CA VAL A 217 21.05 3.23 -6.55
C VAL A 217 21.03 2.89 -8.04
N GLY A 218 19.88 3.06 -8.68
CA GLY A 218 19.68 2.84 -10.10
C GLY A 218 18.72 3.86 -10.71
N VAL A 219 18.68 3.89 -12.04
CA VAL A 219 17.71 4.69 -12.79
C VAL A 219 17.27 3.95 -14.05
N SER A 220 16.00 4.07 -14.40
CA SER A 220 15.40 3.56 -15.63
C SER A 220 14.37 4.56 -16.16
N GLY A 221 13.78 4.30 -17.32
CA GLY A 221 12.69 5.12 -17.82
C GLY A 221 12.16 4.66 -19.18
N THR A 222 11.04 5.24 -19.61
CA THR A 222 10.39 4.92 -20.89
C THR A 222 11.08 5.56 -22.10
N GLY A 223 12.00 6.51 -21.87
CA GLY A 223 12.78 7.18 -22.90
C GLY A 223 13.84 8.10 -22.31
N GLY A 224 14.46 8.94 -23.15
CA GLY A 224 15.32 10.05 -22.71
C GLY A 224 16.72 9.71 -22.18
N ASN A 225 17.15 8.44 -22.23
CA ASN A 225 18.47 7.98 -21.76
C ASN A 225 18.82 8.46 -20.32
N PRO A 226 18.03 8.08 -19.31
CA PRO A 226 18.11 8.70 -18.00
C PRO A 226 19.40 8.38 -17.25
N GLN A 227 19.81 9.33 -16.42
CA GLN A 227 20.99 9.25 -15.56
C GLN A 227 20.70 9.87 -14.19
N TYR A 228 21.39 9.40 -13.16
CA TYR A 228 21.36 10.00 -11.82
C TYR A 228 22.76 10.48 -11.40
N ARG A 229 22.80 11.44 -10.48
CA ARG A 229 23.99 11.80 -9.69
C ARG A 229 23.66 11.81 -8.20
N VAL A 230 24.65 11.58 -7.36
CA VAL A 230 24.55 11.62 -5.89
C VAL A 230 25.52 12.66 -5.35
N CYS A 231 25.08 13.44 -4.38
CA CYS A 231 25.78 14.61 -3.85
C CYS A 231 25.80 14.61 -2.32
N SER A 232 26.84 15.20 -1.72
CA SER A 232 26.94 15.36 -0.26
C SER A 232 26.32 16.67 0.27
N ASP A 233 25.79 17.51 -0.62
CA ASP A 233 25.16 18.79 -0.27
C ASP A 233 23.89 19.06 -1.10
N ALA A 234 22.96 19.83 -0.52
CA ALA A 234 21.66 20.14 -1.09
C ALA A 234 21.69 20.92 -2.42
N ALA A 235 22.81 21.59 -2.74
CA ALA A 235 22.98 22.30 -4.01
C ALA A 235 23.65 21.43 -5.11
N CYS A 236 24.04 20.19 -4.78
CA CYS A 236 24.86 19.34 -5.63
C CYS A 236 26.14 20.04 -6.15
N SER A 237 26.81 20.78 -5.26
CA SER A 237 28.11 21.40 -5.53
C SER A 237 29.27 20.42 -5.35
N SER A 238 29.07 19.36 -4.56
CA SER A 238 30.01 18.27 -4.26
C SER A 238 29.39 16.92 -4.65
N GLU A 239 29.84 16.35 -5.77
CA GLU A 239 29.35 15.06 -6.26
C GLU A 239 30.10 13.89 -5.58
N ILE A 240 29.34 12.96 -4.99
CA ILE A 240 29.81 11.62 -4.58
C ILE A 240 29.82 10.69 -5.79
N GLN A 241 28.79 10.78 -6.62
CA GLN A 241 28.60 10.05 -7.86
C GLN A 241 28.22 11.03 -8.95
N THR A 242 29.07 11.17 -9.97
CA THR A 242 28.68 11.94 -11.16
C THR A 242 27.69 11.17 -12.03
N TRP A 243 27.10 11.84 -13.01
CA TRP A 243 26.04 11.33 -13.86
C TRP A 243 26.31 9.94 -14.45
N THR A 244 25.50 8.96 -14.07
CA THR A 244 25.58 7.57 -14.53
C THR A 244 24.20 6.95 -14.75
N ALA A 245 24.14 5.94 -15.61
CA ALA A 245 22.97 5.05 -15.76
C ALA A 245 23.23 3.65 -15.14
N SER A 246 24.41 3.42 -14.58
CA SER A 246 24.78 2.13 -13.99
C SER A 246 24.34 2.02 -12.54
N ASN A 247 23.82 0.85 -12.17
CA ASN A 247 23.46 0.55 -10.79
C ASN A 247 24.72 0.53 -9.90
N THR A 248 24.75 1.36 -8.85
CA THR A 248 25.94 1.53 -7.98
C THR A 248 25.52 1.43 -6.51
N ALA A 249 26.25 0.66 -5.70
CA ALA A 249 25.99 0.56 -4.27
C ALA A 249 26.64 1.72 -3.52
N GLN A 250 25.85 2.53 -2.81
CA GLN A 250 26.30 3.74 -2.11
C GLN A 250 25.55 3.95 -0.79
N THR A 251 26.19 4.63 0.17
CA THR A 251 25.53 5.10 1.38
C THR A 251 24.68 6.33 1.07
N MET A 252 23.36 6.23 1.23
CA MET A 252 22.45 7.30 0.80
C MET A 252 21.86 8.14 1.95
N GLN A 253 21.85 7.64 3.18
CA GLN A 253 21.28 8.36 4.34
C GLN A 253 21.95 9.74 4.55
N GLY A 254 21.17 10.81 4.40
CA GLY A 254 21.63 12.21 4.51
C GLY A 254 22.33 12.76 3.26
N ASN A 255 22.41 11.99 2.18
CA ASN A 255 22.91 12.45 0.88
C ASN A 255 21.75 12.82 -0.05
N TYR A 256 22.09 13.52 -1.14
CA TYR A 256 21.12 14.06 -2.09
C TYR A 256 21.23 13.35 -3.44
N ILE A 257 20.11 13.15 -4.14
CA ILE A 257 20.07 12.61 -5.50
C ILE A 257 19.41 13.61 -6.45
N GLN A 258 19.87 13.62 -7.70
CA GLN A 258 19.24 14.35 -8.80
C GLN A 258 19.23 13.47 -10.05
N LEU A 259 18.15 13.56 -10.84
CA LEU A 259 17.98 12.86 -12.10
C LEU A 259 18.16 13.81 -13.29
N ARG A 260 18.50 13.25 -14.44
CA ARG A 260 18.44 13.93 -15.75
C ARG A 260 18.02 12.98 -16.85
N ALA A 261 17.33 13.53 -17.84
CA ALA A 261 16.95 12.83 -19.07
C ALA A 261 16.72 13.86 -20.18
N THR A 262 16.77 13.41 -21.42
CA THR A 262 16.43 14.22 -22.60
C THR A 262 14.95 14.07 -22.92
N SER A 263 14.23 15.18 -23.10
CA SER A 263 12.83 15.18 -23.57
C SER A 263 12.69 14.52 -24.96
N SER A 264 11.47 14.16 -25.35
CA SER A 264 11.19 13.57 -26.66
C SER A 264 11.48 14.57 -27.78
N ALA A 265 11.68 14.07 -29.00
CA ALA A 265 11.63 14.91 -30.19
C ALA A 265 10.18 15.25 -30.59
N SER A 266 9.22 14.43 -30.16
CA SER A 266 7.79 14.57 -30.46
C SER A 266 7.09 15.38 -29.35
N SER A 267 6.40 16.44 -29.73
CA SER A 267 5.53 17.21 -28.82
C SER A 267 4.40 16.35 -28.25
N GLY A 268 3.91 16.73 -27.06
CA GLY A 268 2.87 15.97 -26.33
C GLY A 268 3.35 14.63 -25.77
N THR A 269 4.64 14.27 -25.93
CA THR A 269 5.18 12.99 -25.45
C THR A 269 5.81 13.14 -24.07
N THR A 270 5.32 12.35 -23.12
CA THR A 270 5.88 12.20 -21.76
C THR A 270 6.84 11.00 -21.68
N PHE A 271 8.00 11.20 -21.07
CA PHE A 271 8.82 10.10 -20.56
C PHE A 271 8.72 10.04 -19.04
N THR A 272 8.58 8.82 -18.50
CA THR A 272 8.60 8.56 -17.06
C THR A 272 9.98 8.01 -16.71
N ILE A 273 10.67 8.67 -15.79
CA ILE A 273 12.01 8.32 -15.33
C ILE A 273 11.90 7.80 -13.89
N THR A 274 12.26 6.54 -13.67
CA THR A 274 12.17 5.89 -12.36
C THR A 274 13.54 5.86 -11.70
N ALA A 275 13.68 6.47 -10.53
CA ALA A 275 14.82 6.25 -9.65
C ALA A 275 14.54 5.07 -8.71
N SER A 276 15.54 4.24 -8.45
CA SER A 276 15.47 3.15 -7.46
C SER A 276 16.62 3.26 -6.45
N ILE A 277 16.30 3.01 -5.17
CA ILE A 277 17.27 2.98 -4.08
C ILE A 277 16.93 1.79 -3.19
N GLY A 278 17.75 0.75 -3.25
CA GLY A 278 17.49 -0.49 -2.51
C GLY A 278 16.20 -1.16 -3.00
N PRO A 279 15.22 -1.47 -2.13
CA PRO A 279 13.98 -2.16 -2.48
C PRO A 279 12.85 -1.24 -2.98
N VAL A 280 13.08 0.08 -3.05
CA VAL A 280 12.03 1.09 -3.29
C VAL A 280 12.37 2.00 -4.48
N SER A 281 11.35 2.63 -5.06
CA SER A 281 11.46 3.48 -6.26
C SER A 281 10.43 4.62 -6.28
N SER A 282 10.70 5.66 -7.07
CA SER A 282 9.76 6.74 -7.39
C SER A 282 10.04 7.29 -8.78
N ASP A 283 9.01 7.89 -9.36
CA ASP A 283 9.00 8.36 -10.73
C ASP A 283 9.15 9.88 -10.80
N TRP A 284 9.63 10.33 -11.96
CA TRP A 284 9.73 11.72 -12.40
C TRP A 284 9.27 11.78 -13.86
N ALA A 285 8.16 12.46 -14.13
CA ALA A 285 7.64 12.64 -15.47
C ALA A 285 8.24 13.89 -16.12
N ILE A 286 8.65 13.75 -17.38
CA ILE A 286 9.06 14.87 -18.24
C ILE A 286 8.23 14.89 -19.51
N THR A 287 7.41 15.93 -19.70
CA THR A 287 6.54 16.08 -20.87
C THR A 287 7.10 17.08 -21.86
N THR A 288 7.20 16.65 -23.11
CA THR A 288 7.69 17.49 -24.21
C THR A 288 6.58 18.44 -24.65
N GLY A 289 6.83 19.73 -24.49
CA GLY A 289 5.94 20.80 -24.88
C GLY A 289 5.68 20.86 -26.38
N ILE A 290 4.64 21.61 -26.69
CA ILE A 290 4.24 21.97 -28.05
C ILE A 290 4.88 23.34 -28.33
N SER A 291 5.79 23.39 -29.29
CA SER A 291 6.79 24.47 -29.35
C SER A 291 6.15 25.84 -29.58
N GLY A 292 6.19 26.68 -28.54
CA GLY A 292 5.77 28.09 -28.60
C GLY A 292 4.26 28.32 -28.56
N CYS A 293 3.45 27.33 -28.16
CA CYS A 293 2.00 27.49 -28.06
C CYS A 293 1.37 26.56 -26.99
N SER A 294 1.63 26.86 -25.72
CA SER A 294 1.09 26.17 -24.55
C SER A 294 1.03 27.17 -23.39
N PRO A 295 0.05 27.10 -22.45
CA PRO A 295 -1.03 26.12 -22.33
C PRO A 295 -2.12 26.24 -23.41
N VAL A 296 -3.12 25.38 -23.34
CA VAL A 296 -4.34 25.44 -24.16
C VAL A 296 -4.98 26.83 -24.09
N GLY A 297 -5.47 27.34 -25.24
CA GLY A 297 -5.94 28.71 -25.40
C GLY A 297 -4.84 29.74 -25.70
N THR A 298 -3.56 29.35 -25.67
CA THR A 298 -2.46 30.23 -26.09
C THR A 298 -2.54 30.55 -27.58
N ILE A 299 -2.34 31.83 -27.90
CA ILE A 299 -2.15 32.30 -29.28
C ILE A 299 -0.68 32.06 -29.67
N CYS A 300 -0.47 31.26 -30.71
CA CYS A 300 0.84 30.89 -31.20
C CYS A 300 1.53 32.08 -31.89
N SER A 301 2.84 31.98 -32.14
CA SER A 301 3.62 33.03 -32.81
C SER A 301 3.18 33.31 -34.26
N ASP A 302 2.50 32.37 -34.92
CA ASP A 302 1.87 32.57 -36.23
C ASP A 302 0.46 33.22 -36.14
N GLY A 303 -0.13 33.24 -34.94
CA GLY A 303 -1.44 33.80 -34.64
C GLY A 303 -2.59 32.78 -34.61
N SER A 304 -2.34 31.50 -34.89
CA SER A 304 -3.29 30.41 -34.59
C SER A 304 -3.47 30.24 -33.08
N VAL A 305 -4.48 29.50 -32.63
CA VAL A 305 -4.71 29.25 -31.19
C VAL A 305 -4.63 27.75 -30.91
N TYR A 306 -3.81 27.34 -29.95
CA TYR A 306 -3.69 25.94 -29.54
C TYR A 306 -4.96 25.47 -28.81
N ALA A 307 -5.60 24.44 -29.37
CA ALA A 307 -6.91 23.96 -28.94
C ALA A 307 -6.86 22.67 -28.09
N GLY A 308 -5.68 22.05 -27.94
CA GLY A 308 -5.50 20.76 -27.27
C GLY A 308 -4.98 19.68 -28.21
N LEU A 309 -4.98 18.43 -27.74
CA LEU A 309 -4.55 17.27 -28.52
C LEU A 309 -5.72 16.66 -29.29
N SER A 310 -5.52 16.24 -30.53
CA SER A 310 -6.59 15.71 -31.39
C SER A 310 -7.15 14.37 -30.87
N PRO A 311 -8.47 14.11 -31.01
CA PRO A 311 -9.07 12.85 -30.54
C PRO A 311 -8.54 11.59 -31.24
N ASP A 312 -7.97 11.74 -32.43
CA ASP A 312 -7.45 10.69 -33.32
C ASP A 312 -5.91 10.62 -33.28
N GLY A 313 -5.34 10.39 -32.10
CA GLY A 313 -3.91 10.09 -31.95
C GLY A 313 -3.10 11.11 -31.15
N ASN A 314 -3.76 12.02 -30.43
CA ASN A 314 -3.14 12.97 -29.52
C ASN A 314 -2.14 13.93 -30.21
N VAL A 315 -2.42 14.34 -31.44
CA VAL A 315 -1.59 15.29 -32.20
C VAL A 315 -1.98 16.72 -31.80
N PRO A 316 -1.03 17.66 -31.57
CA PRO A 316 -1.37 19.06 -31.30
C PRO A 316 -2.31 19.64 -32.37
N MET A 317 -3.45 20.18 -31.93
CA MET A 317 -4.45 20.78 -32.80
C MET A 317 -4.56 22.28 -32.52
N TYR A 318 -4.69 23.06 -33.58
CA TYR A 318 -4.80 24.52 -33.53
C TYR A 318 -6.03 24.97 -34.32
N ILE A 319 -6.62 26.11 -33.94
CA ILE A 319 -7.74 26.72 -34.66
C ILE A 319 -7.37 28.08 -35.24
N ALA A 320 -8.12 28.49 -36.26
CA ALA A 320 -8.08 29.87 -36.75
C ALA A 320 -8.58 30.80 -35.64
N ARG A 321 -7.95 31.97 -35.49
CA ARG A 321 -8.30 32.90 -34.40
C ARG A 321 -9.69 33.51 -34.52
N CYS A 322 -10.23 33.59 -35.73
CA CYS A 322 -11.57 34.13 -36.01
C CYS A 322 -12.39 33.17 -36.87
N ASP A 323 -13.72 33.35 -36.89
CA ASP A 323 -14.59 32.60 -37.81
C ASP A 323 -14.17 32.87 -39.25
N LEU A 324 -14.39 31.90 -40.13
CA LEU A 324 -14.22 32.10 -41.56
C LEU A 324 -15.00 33.35 -42.01
N GLY A 325 -14.38 34.21 -42.82
CA GLY A 325 -14.97 35.50 -43.24
C GLY A 325 -14.68 36.68 -42.29
N GLN A 326 -14.20 36.43 -41.08
CA GLN A 326 -13.73 37.48 -40.16
C GLN A 326 -12.20 37.62 -40.16
N THR A 327 -11.71 38.76 -39.67
CA THR A 327 -10.28 39.05 -39.51
C THR A 327 -9.98 39.64 -38.14
N TRP A 328 -8.79 39.33 -37.61
CA TRP A 328 -8.30 39.89 -36.35
C TRP A 328 -7.71 41.29 -36.58
N ASP A 329 -8.25 42.31 -35.90
CA ASP A 329 -7.81 43.70 -36.05
C ASP A 329 -6.68 44.13 -35.09
N GLY A 330 -6.34 43.26 -34.13
CA GLY A 330 -5.44 43.56 -33.01
C GLY A 330 -6.10 43.39 -31.64
N ALA A 331 -7.43 43.52 -31.56
CA ALA A 331 -8.20 43.47 -30.33
C ALA A 331 -9.46 42.56 -30.39
N ALA A 332 -10.06 42.37 -31.57
CA ALA A 332 -11.23 41.52 -31.75
C ALA A 332 -11.27 40.87 -33.14
N CYS A 333 -12.13 39.86 -33.29
CA CYS A 333 -12.56 39.36 -34.59
C CYS A 333 -13.61 40.30 -35.18
N THR A 334 -13.27 40.91 -36.31
CA THR A 334 -14.07 41.93 -37.00
C THR A 334 -14.50 41.46 -38.39
N GLY A 335 -15.51 42.14 -38.96
CA GLY A 335 -16.17 41.68 -40.18
C GLY A 335 -17.28 40.66 -39.91
N THR A 336 -17.87 40.16 -41.00
CA THR A 336 -19.03 39.26 -40.95
C THR A 336 -18.58 37.81 -41.08
N ALA A 337 -18.89 36.98 -40.10
CA ALA A 337 -18.67 35.54 -40.20
C ALA A 337 -19.47 34.92 -41.36
N SER A 338 -18.80 34.15 -42.19
CA SER A 338 -19.39 33.35 -43.25
C SER A 338 -20.37 32.34 -42.65
N SER A 339 -21.60 32.34 -43.15
CA SER A 339 -22.58 31.29 -42.88
C SER A 339 -22.71 30.46 -44.16
N LEU A 340 -22.22 29.22 -44.14
CA LEU A 340 -22.06 28.38 -45.32
C LEU A 340 -22.91 27.11 -45.23
N PRO A 341 -23.32 26.54 -46.38
CA PRO A 341 -23.85 25.19 -46.42
C PRO A 341 -22.72 24.16 -46.25
N TRP A 342 -23.08 22.98 -45.79
CA TRP A 342 -22.17 21.84 -45.68
C TRP A 342 -21.90 21.17 -47.03
N ASN A 343 -22.93 21.11 -47.88
CA ASN A 343 -22.82 20.69 -49.29
C ASN A 343 -22.82 21.93 -50.22
N ALA A 344 -23.27 21.76 -51.47
CA ALA A 344 -23.45 22.80 -52.47
C ALA A 344 -24.49 23.90 -52.12
N GLY A 345 -25.24 23.79 -51.02
CA GLY A 345 -26.33 24.72 -50.68
C GLY A 345 -27.67 24.43 -51.39
N ASP A 346 -27.75 23.30 -52.09
CA ASP A 346 -28.96 22.77 -52.72
C ASP A 346 -29.45 21.48 -52.02
N THR A 347 -30.56 20.93 -52.50
CA THR A 347 -31.19 19.71 -51.95
C THR A 347 -30.83 18.41 -52.69
N GLY A 348 -29.82 18.41 -53.55
CA GLY A 348 -29.43 17.29 -54.40
C GLY A 348 -28.56 16.26 -53.68
N TRP A 349 -28.90 15.88 -52.44
CA TRP A 349 -28.03 15.14 -51.50
C TRP A 349 -27.24 13.97 -52.10
N VAL A 350 -25.96 13.90 -51.74
CA VAL A 350 -25.08 12.76 -51.95
C VAL A 350 -24.68 12.18 -50.59
N ASP A 351 -24.65 10.86 -50.53
CA ASP A 351 -24.08 10.06 -49.43
C ASP A 351 -22.57 9.98 -49.68
N THR A 352 -21.74 10.54 -48.81
CA THR A 352 -20.31 10.65 -49.11
C THR A 352 -19.57 9.34 -48.84
N PRO A 353 -18.31 9.18 -49.30
CA PRO A 353 -17.49 8.02 -48.94
C PRO A 353 -17.12 7.93 -47.45
N LEU A 354 -17.54 8.89 -46.61
CA LEU A 354 -17.34 8.87 -45.17
C LEU A 354 -18.22 7.79 -44.51
N VAL A 355 -17.80 7.36 -43.32
CA VAL A 355 -18.63 6.48 -42.49
C VAL A 355 -19.71 7.33 -41.81
N ASN A 356 -20.96 7.20 -42.25
CA ASN A 356 -22.11 7.89 -41.64
C ASN A 356 -22.20 7.67 -40.13
N CYS A 357 -22.23 8.76 -39.35
CA CYS A 357 -22.33 8.68 -37.89
C CYS A 357 -23.66 8.12 -37.35
N ALA A 358 -24.70 8.02 -38.17
CA ALA A 358 -25.90 7.25 -37.82
C ALA A 358 -25.65 5.73 -37.80
N SER A 359 -24.55 5.25 -38.42
CA SER A 359 -24.30 3.83 -38.68
C SER A 359 -23.11 3.23 -37.91
N ALA A 360 -22.14 4.03 -37.47
CA ALA A 360 -21.00 3.56 -36.69
C ALA A 360 -20.43 4.64 -35.76
N ALA A 361 -19.87 4.20 -34.61
CA ALA A 361 -19.12 5.06 -33.71
C ALA A 361 -17.69 5.29 -34.23
N GLY A 362 -17.11 6.48 -33.98
CA GLY A 362 -15.74 6.82 -34.39
C GLY A 362 -15.61 7.48 -35.77
N CYS A 363 -16.71 7.63 -36.49
CA CYS A 363 -16.88 8.49 -37.69
C CYS A 363 -16.49 9.98 -37.46
N ASP A 364 -16.41 10.36 -36.19
CA ASP A 364 -16.47 11.73 -35.68
C ASP A 364 -15.12 12.24 -35.17
N ALA A 365 -14.03 11.51 -35.39
CA ALA A 365 -12.74 11.75 -34.73
C ALA A 365 -11.66 12.47 -35.57
N SER A 366 -11.77 12.51 -36.91
CA SER A 366 -10.69 12.97 -37.79
C SER A 366 -11.18 13.97 -38.86
N GLY A 367 -11.16 15.26 -38.53
CA GLY A 367 -11.65 16.32 -39.41
C GLY A 367 -10.77 16.58 -40.62
N GLU A 368 -9.47 16.32 -40.48
CA GLU A 368 -8.49 16.37 -41.57
C GLU A 368 -8.83 15.34 -42.65
N THR A 369 -8.96 14.08 -42.26
CA THR A 369 -9.36 12.96 -43.15
C THR A 369 -10.73 13.22 -43.78
N ASN A 370 -11.70 13.68 -42.97
CA ASN A 370 -13.04 13.97 -43.45
C ASN A 370 -13.03 15.10 -44.48
N THR A 371 -12.34 16.21 -44.18
CA THR A 371 -12.25 17.37 -45.09
C THR A 371 -11.61 16.97 -46.41
N ALA A 372 -10.47 16.27 -46.40
CA ALA A 372 -9.81 15.80 -47.62
C ALA A 372 -10.72 14.90 -48.50
N THR A 373 -11.56 14.08 -47.87
CA THR A 373 -12.54 13.23 -48.57
C THR A 373 -13.66 14.07 -49.19
N LEU A 374 -14.22 15.03 -48.46
CA LEU A 374 -15.27 15.94 -48.94
C LEU A 374 -14.75 16.83 -50.08
N VAL A 375 -13.52 17.33 -49.96
CA VAL A 375 -12.76 18.09 -50.96
C VAL A 375 -12.58 17.33 -52.29
N ALA A 376 -12.58 16.00 -52.25
CA ALA A 376 -12.45 15.12 -53.41
C ALA A 376 -13.79 14.54 -53.92
N THR A 377 -14.91 14.84 -53.26
CA THR A 377 -16.24 14.25 -53.52
C THR A 377 -17.19 15.30 -54.11
N ASP A 378 -18.09 14.86 -55.01
CA ASP A 378 -19.13 15.71 -55.56
C ASP A 378 -20.28 15.89 -54.54
N ALA A 379 -20.58 17.13 -54.19
CA ALA A 379 -21.48 17.46 -53.08
C ALA A 379 -22.98 17.36 -53.41
N SER A 380 -23.33 17.14 -54.68
CA SER A 380 -24.72 16.96 -55.08
C SER A 380 -24.87 16.09 -56.34
N THR A 381 -26.11 15.75 -56.67
CA THR A 381 -26.53 15.02 -57.89
C THR A 381 -26.81 15.94 -59.09
N ASN A 382 -26.51 17.24 -58.97
CA ASN A 382 -26.73 18.23 -60.02
C ASN A 382 -25.65 18.16 -61.12
N ALA A 383 -25.92 18.81 -62.27
CA ALA A 383 -25.02 18.74 -63.42
C ALA A 383 -23.76 19.61 -63.23
N GLY A 384 -22.59 18.99 -63.34
CA GLY A 384 -21.28 19.58 -63.09
C GLY A 384 -20.58 18.84 -61.95
N THR A 385 -19.57 19.45 -61.34
CA THR A 385 -19.06 19.04 -60.01
C THR A 385 -19.38 20.17 -59.03
N GLN A 386 -19.87 19.82 -57.84
CA GLN A 386 -20.22 20.78 -56.80
C GLN A 386 -19.37 20.57 -55.54
N ASP A 387 -19.06 21.66 -54.87
CA ASP A 387 -18.22 21.66 -53.67
C ASP A 387 -19.02 21.40 -52.39
N HIS A 388 -18.41 20.67 -51.45
CA HIS A 388 -18.80 20.70 -50.04
C HIS A 388 -18.33 22.02 -49.44
N VAL A 389 -19.13 23.09 -49.60
CA VAL A 389 -18.67 24.49 -49.45
C VAL A 389 -17.96 24.74 -48.13
N ALA A 390 -18.53 24.33 -46.98
CA ALA A 390 -17.88 24.49 -45.68
C ALA A 390 -16.51 23.79 -45.56
N ALA A 391 -16.34 22.62 -46.20
CA ALA A 391 -15.07 21.87 -46.18
C ALA A 391 -14.06 22.49 -47.16
N ARG A 392 -14.50 22.82 -48.38
CA ARG A 392 -13.69 23.47 -49.42
C ARG A 392 -13.12 24.81 -48.98
N GLU A 393 -13.90 25.61 -48.25
CA GLU A 393 -13.44 26.92 -47.77
C GLU A 393 -12.40 26.82 -46.65
N CYS A 394 -12.41 25.74 -45.84
CA CYS A 394 -11.30 25.46 -44.93
C CYS A 394 -10.05 24.96 -45.66
N ASP A 395 -10.20 24.00 -46.58
CA ASP A 395 -9.11 23.46 -47.41
C ASP A 395 -8.37 24.54 -48.23
N ASN A 396 -9.11 25.52 -48.76
CA ASN A 396 -8.57 26.68 -49.47
C ASN A 396 -8.04 27.80 -48.56
N LEU A 397 -8.22 27.72 -47.24
CA LEU A 397 -7.90 28.82 -46.34
C LEU A 397 -6.40 29.09 -46.28
N ASN A 398 -6.00 30.35 -46.50
CA ASN A 398 -4.64 30.80 -46.28
C ASN A 398 -4.63 31.93 -45.25
N VAL A 399 -4.41 31.57 -43.99
CA VAL A 399 -4.32 32.49 -42.86
C VAL A 399 -3.17 32.06 -41.96
N HIS A 400 -2.56 33.00 -41.23
CA HIS A 400 -1.38 32.75 -40.38
C HIS A 400 -0.15 32.22 -41.13
N GLY A 401 -0.12 32.34 -42.48
CA GLY A 401 0.91 31.74 -43.33
C GLY A 401 0.80 30.21 -43.43
N LYS A 402 -0.39 29.66 -43.16
CA LYS A 402 -0.71 28.23 -43.11
C LYS A 402 -1.80 27.92 -44.14
N THR A 403 -1.70 26.75 -44.78
CA THR A 403 -2.57 26.28 -45.87
C THR A 403 -2.99 24.81 -45.69
N ASP A 404 -2.89 24.33 -44.46
CA ASP A 404 -3.18 22.97 -43.99
C ASP A 404 -4.40 22.98 -43.04
N TRP A 405 -5.35 23.86 -43.36
CA TRP A 405 -6.57 24.07 -42.61
C TRP A 405 -7.65 23.08 -43.07
N TYR A 406 -8.45 22.59 -42.13
CA TYR A 406 -9.53 21.65 -42.37
C TYR A 406 -10.77 21.99 -41.54
N LEU A 407 -11.93 21.48 -41.97
CA LEU A 407 -13.18 21.59 -41.22
C LEU A 407 -13.18 20.55 -40.09
N PRO A 408 -13.22 20.94 -38.80
CA PRO A 408 -13.07 20.00 -37.70
C PRO A 408 -14.19 18.95 -37.70
N SER A 409 -13.88 17.73 -37.30
CA SER A 409 -14.88 16.69 -37.04
C SER A 409 -15.72 17.04 -35.81
N ALA A 410 -16.85 16.34 -35.61
CA ALA A 410 -17.72 16.64 -34.47
C ALA A 410 -16.98 16.51 -33.13
N ARG A 411 -16.13 15.50 -32.94
CA ARG A 411 -15.37 15.34 -31.69
C ARG A 411 -14.26 16.37 -31.51
N GLU A 412 -13.70 16.90 -32.60
CA GLU A 412 -12.75 18.02 -32.53
C GLU A 412 -13.46 19.33 -32.18
N LEU A 413 -14.67 19.60 -32.68
CA LEU A 413 -15.47 20.75 -32.22
C LEU A 413 -15.81 20.63 -30.73
N ASP A 414 -16.09 19.41 -30.24
CA ASP A 414 -16.40 19.15 -28.84
C ASP A 414 -15.21 19.49 -27.96
N LEU A 415 -14.03 18.99 -28.36
CA LEU A 415 -12.76 19.29 -27.71
C LEU A 415 -12.43 20.80 -27.74
N ILE A 416 -12.73 21.50 -28.85
CA ILE A 416 -12.57 22.96 -28.95
C ILE A 416 -13.50 23.68 -27.96
N TYR A 417 -14.75 23.23 -27.81
CA TYR A 417 -15.69 23.79 -26.86
C TYR A 417 -15.24 23.58 -25.41
N ASP A 418 -14.93 22.33 -25.04
CA ASP A 418 -14.48 21.96 -23.68
C ASP A 418 -13.21 22.69 -23.25
N ASN A 419 -12.28 22.91 -24.19
CA ASN A 419 -10.98 23.50 -23.91
C ASN A 419 -10.94 25.03 -24.00
N LEU A 420 -11.75 25.66 -24.85
CA LEU A 420 -11.62 27.09 -25.19
C LEU A 420 -12.87 27.93 -24.89
N VAL A 421 -13.98 27.31 -24.48
CA VAL A 421 -15.29 27.99 -24.35
C VAL A 421 -15.98 27.66 -23.04
N ASP A 422 -16.05 26.39 -22.64
CA ASP A 422 -16.64 26.02 -21.35
C ASP A 422 -15.71 26.44 -20.19
N ALA A 423 -16.15 27.40 -19.38
CA ALA A 423 -15.34 28.01 -18.33
C ALA A 423 -15.27 27.14 -17.05
N THR A 424 -15.12 25.82 -17.20
CA THR A 424 -14.89 24.94 -16.05
C THR A 424 -13.50 25.21 -15.46
N PRO A 425 -13.33 25.24 -14.13
CA PRO A 425 -12.02 25.54 -13.51
C PRO A 425 -10.88 24.54 -13.80
N ALA A 426 -11.10 23.53 -14.63
CA ALA A 426 -10.17 22.43 -14.90
C ALA A 426 -9.25 22.66 -16.12
N ASN A 427 -9.65 23.50 -17.08
CA ASN A 427 -8.95 23.66 -18.35
C ASN A 427 -7.89 24.78 -18.38
N ASN A 428 -7.79 25.61 -17.32
CA ASN A 428 -6.85 26.74 -17.20
C ASN A 428 -6.86 27.74 -18.37
N ALA A 429 -7.92 27.74 -19.20
CA ALA A 429 -8.00 28.57 -20.39
C ALA A 429 -8.06 30.06 -19.99
N PRO A 430 -7.13 30.91 -20.46
CA PRO A 430 -7.14 32.32 -20.12
C PRO A 430 -8.28 33.05 -20.86
N ASP A 431 -9.41 33.26 -20.17
CA ASP A 431 -10.61 34.03 -20.59
C ASP A 431 -11.31 33.51 -21.87
N PRO A 432 -12.60 33.08 -21.82
CA PRO A 432 -13.34 32.62 -22.99
C PRO A 432 -13.50 33.65 -24.13
N LEU A 433 -13.04 34.91 -23.97
CA LEU A 433 -12.97 35.89 -25.06
C LEU A 433 -11.78 35.77 -26.02
N ILE A 434 -10.72 34.98 -25.73
CA ILE A 434 -9.47 35.01 -26.55
C ILE A 434 -9.67 34.61 -28.03
N THR A 435 -10.67 33.78 -28.32
CA THR A 435 -10.88 33.09 -29.61
C THR A 435 -12.06 33.63 -30.43
N GLY A 436 -12.81 34.61 -29.93
CA GLY A 436 -13.88 35.27 -30.68
C GLY A 436 -14.96 34.32 -31.23
N PHE A 437 -15.36 33.30 -30.47
CA PHE A 437 -16.48 32.42 -30.83
C PHE A 437 -17.85 33.08 -30.59
N GLU A 438 -18.85 32.65 -31.36
CA GLU A 438 -20.24 33.08 -31.18
C GLU A 438 -20.93 32.30 -30.05
N THR A 439 -20.91 32.87 -28.85
CA THR A 439 -21.53 32.29 -27.65
C THR A 439 -22.99 32.70 -27.45
N SER A 440 -23.60 33.52 -28.32
CA SER A 440 -25.04 33.86 -28.22
C SER A 440 -26.00 32.81 -28.81
N GLY A 441 -25.48 31.66 -29.26
CA GLY A 441 -26.26 30.53 -29.78
C GLY A 441 -25.99 30.16 -31.23
N GLY A 442 -24.94 30.74 -31.83
CA GLY A 442 -24.43 30.36 -33.16
C GLY A 442 -24.14 28.87 -33.27
N GLN A 443 -24.33 28.33 -34.48
CA GLN A 443 -24.05 26.93 -34.80
C GLN A 443 -22.80 26.85 -35.68
N TYR A 444 -21.99 25.81 -35.45
CA TYR A 444 -20.75 25.53 -36.18
C TYR A 444 -20.86 24.20 -36.90
N TRP A 445 -20.65 24.19 -38.22
CA TRP A 445 -20.57 22.94 -38.99
C TRP A 445 -19.33 22.14 -38.59
N SER A 446 -19.48 20.83 -38.49
CA SER A 446 -18.36 19.88 -38.48
C SER A 446 -18.25 19.16 -39.83
N SER A 447 -17.12 18.53 -40.12
CA SER A 447 -16.94 17.65 -41.29
C SER A 447 -17.55 16.24 -41.12
N SER A 448 -18.18 15.95 -39.98
CA SER A 448 -18.79 14.65 -39.70
C SER A 448 -20.20 14.53 -40.30
N GLU A 449 -20.32 13.68 -41.32
CA GLU A 449 -21.61 13.31 -41.91
C GLU A 449 -22.45 12.46 -40.93
N TYR A 450 -23.74 12.75 -40.81
CA TYR A 450 -24.64 11.94 -40.00
C TYR A 450 -25.30 10.85 -40.85
N ASP A 451 -25.89 11.25 -41.98
CA ASP A 451 -26.56 10.42 -42.98
C ASP A 451 -26.57 11.19 -44.32
N ILE A 452 -27.15 10.64 -45.38
CA ILE A 452 -27.22 11.22 -46.72
C ILE A 452 -27.69 12.69 -46.75
N SER A 453 -28.63 13.10 -45.90
CA SER A 453 -29.21 14.46 -45.91
C SER A 453 -28.75 15.41 -44.79
N PRO A 454 -28.38 14.96 -43.57
CA PRO A 454 -27.86 15.84 -42.53
C PRO A 454 -26.39 15.59 -42.15
N ALA A 455 -25.75 16.63 -41.62
CA ALA A 455 -24.42 16.56 -41.02
C ALA A 455 -24.45 17.07 -39.57
N TRP A 456 -23.39 16.80 -38.80
CA TRP A 456 -23.25 17.27 -37.42
C TRP A 456 -22.86 18.75 -37.34
N ARG A 457 -23.46 19.44 -36.37
CA ARG A 457 -23.07 20.79 -35.95
C ARG A 457 -23.02 20.88 -34.42
N GLN A 458 -22.30 21.88 -33.90
CA GLN A 458 -22.27 22.18 -32.47
C GLN A 458 -22.66 23.62 -32.18
N ARG A 459 -23.33 23.83 -31.04
CA ARG A 459 -23.62 25.15 -30.49
C ARG A 459 -22.59 25.50 -29.40
N PHE A 460 -21.90 26.61 -29.56
CA PHE A 460 -20.84 27.03 -28.63
C PHE A 460 -21.36 27.82 -27.42
N SER A 461 -22.67 28.04 -27.29
CA SER A 461 -23.26 28.64 -26.10
C SER A 461 -23.51 27.65 -24.95
N ASP A 462 -23.50 26.35 -25.22
CA ASP A 462 -23.83 25.29 -24.26
C ASP A 462 -23.33 23.88 -24.65
N GLY A 463 -22.37 23.79 -25.59
CA GLY A 463 -21.79 22.53 -26.06
C GLY A 463 -22.73 21.65 -26.88
N SER A 464 -24.00 22.01 -27.09
CA SER A 464 -24.98 21.07 -27.67
C SER A 464 -24.65 20.66 -29.12
N GLN A 465 -24.37 19.37 -29.32
CA GLN A 465 -24.21 18.75 -30.64
C GLN A 465 -25.52 18.17 -31.17
N THR A 466 -25.88 18.52 -32.41
CA THR A 466 -27.07 17.98 -33.11
C THR A 466 -26.86 17.92 -34.62
N ASN A 467 -27.60 17.06 -35.33
CA ASN A 467 -27.55 17.00 -36.80
C ASN A 467 -28.57 17.95 -37.47
N SER A 468 -28.25 18.42 -38.67
CA SER A 468 -29.08 19.34 -39.48
C SER A 468 -28.88 19.07 -40.97
N ASN A 469 -29.89 19.36 -41.78
CA ASN A 469 -29.82 19.22 -43.24
C ASN A 469 -28.67 20.06 -43.84
N LYS A 470 -27.91 19.48 -44.77
CA LYS A 470 -26.64 20.01 -45.28
C LYS A 470 -26.72 21.38 -45.99
N TYR A 471 -27.90 21.82 -46.45
CA TYR A 471 -28.09 23.16 -47.05
C TYR A 471 -28.18 24.32 -46.06
N TYR A 472 -28.39 24.07 -44.77
CA TYR A 472 -28.52 25.17 -43.81
C TYR A 472 -27.21 25.93 -43.66
N LEU A 473 -27.32 27.26 -43.53
CA LEU A 473 -26.17 28.14 -43.41
C LEU A 473 -25.75 28.23 -41.95
N TYR A 474 -24.59 27.67 -41.61
CA TYR A 474 -23.98 27.76 -40.28
C TYR A 474 -22.53 28.24 -40.38
N ARG A 475 -21.97 28.65 -39.23
CA ARG A 475 -20.60 29.19 -39.16
C ARG A 475 -19.58 28.09 -39.35
N VAL A 476 -18.38 28.49 -39.76
CA VAL A 476 -17.23 27.61 -39.96
C VAL A 476 -16.04 28.17 -39.20
N ARG A 477 -15.38 27.30 -38.44
CA ARG A 477 -14.10 27.55 -37.79
C ARG A 477 -13.15 26.43 -38.17
N CYS A 478 -12.08 26.75 -38.90
CA CYS A 478 -11.14 25.74 -39.37
C CYS A 478 -10.10 25.40 -38.29
N ALA A 479 -9.69 24.13 -38.25
CA ALA A 479 -8.58 23.64 -37.45
C ALA A 479 -7.39 23.22 -38.33
N ARG A 480 -6.23 23.00 -37.74
CA ARG A 480 -5.01 22.45 -38.35
C ARG A 480 -4.19 21.70 -37.30
N ARG A 481 -3.15 20.98 -37.73
CA ARG A 481 -2.22 20.22 -36.87
C ARG A 481 -0.77 20.73 -37.00
#